data_AF-A0A2N1Y059-F1
#
_entry.id   AF-A0A2N1Y059-F1
#
_cell.length_a   1.000
_cell.length_b   1.000
_cell.length_c   1.000
_cell.angle_alpha   90.00
_cell.angle_beta   90.00
_cell.angle_gamma   90.00
#
_symmetry.space_group_name_H-M   'P 1'
#
loop_
_entity.id
_entity.type
_entity.pdbx_description
1 polymer ?
#
loop_
_entity_poly.entity_id
_entity_poly.type
_entity_poly.pdbx_seq_one_letter_code
_entity_poly.pdbx_strand_id
1 'polypeptide(L)'
;MQRAGIELALNPGASIAVQGDDASPAFLVRAPVKAAALSMVLVQASNFPAAHAFLCSTLVDGRSDAPLSAQGADELLRIGLFAPRDALPQAVSYPLATLEASAAAQARSQSEVEALSTDPARAIRLQLPDDWRDLQLHFVPHHHGSVWAPVIKPSIVASGNDCVVAAAGREPASATELDSAATREQFCREGFATLQDLLPAVHVQALGQYFRELAAEGYLARDDGGGTRRFMAHNHPVANFWHQQLNERVAQLAGRRTKPSYSFVSVYDQGGDLTWHTDRPPCEYTITLLIDYAPLDQDHRSPWALKIRGRDGRLHAVHQCLGEALIFKGRELQHSRDVLPGGHRSTSILFHFVDDDYHGVMQ
;
A
#
# COMPACT_ATOMS: atom_id res chain seq x y z
N MET A 1 -29.90 -2.22 -14.09
CA MET A 1 -29.95 -1.93 -15.56
C MET A 1 -29.67 -3.24 -16.31
N GLN A 2 -30.16 -3.46 -17.53
CA GLN A 2 -29.86 -4.68 -18.30
C GLN A 2 -29.12 -4.36 -19.60
N ARG A 3 -28.05 -5.11 -19.90
CA ARG A 3 -27.29 -5.00 -21.14
C ARG A 3 -26.95 -6.39 -21.66
N ALA A 4 -27.39 -6.73 -22.87
CA ALA A 4 -27.13 -8.05 -23.49
C ALA A 4 -27.48 -9.25 -22.56
N GLY A 5 -28.52 -9.11 -21.74
CA GLY A 5 -28.93 -10.13 -20.76
C GLY A 5 -28.18 -10.10 -19.41
N ILE A 6 -27.19 -9.21 -19.25
CA ILE A 6 -26.42 -9.03 -18.01
C ILE A 6 -27.03 -7.88 -17.20
N GLU A 7 -27.32 -8.14 -15.92
CA GLU A 7 -27.77 -7.11 -14.99
C GLU A 7 -26.57 -6.30 -14.51
N LEU A 8 -26.58 -4.99 -14.79
CA LEU A 8 -25.58 -4.02 -14.36
C LEU A 8 -26.08 -3.23 -13.15
N ALA A 9 -25.17 -2.99 -12.22
CA ALA A 9 -25.38 -2.19 -11.01
C ALA A 9 -24.27 -1.15 -10.86
N LEU A 10 -24.56 -0.06 -10.13
CA LEU A 10 -23.56 0.93 -9.75
C LEU A 10 -22.46 0.23 -8.94
N ASN A 11 -21.21 0.50 -9.28
CA ASN A 11 -20.08 0.02 -8.53
C ASN A 11 -20.02 0.78 -7.18
N PRO A 12 -20.22 0.12 -6.03
CA PRO A 12 -20.24 0.79 -4.74
C PRO A 12 -18.88 1.38 -4.36
N GLY A 13 -17.79 0.90 -4.96
CA GLY A 13 -16.44 1.44 -4.76
C GLY A 13 -16.07 2.59 -5.72
N ALA A 14 -16.97 2.99 -6.63
CA ALA A 14 -16.70 4.09 -7.55
C ALA A 14 -16.93 5.46 -6.89
N SER A 15 -16.00 6.38 -7.10
CA SER A 15 -16.12 7.80 -6.74
C SER A 15 -15.91 8.68 -7.97
N ILE A 16 -16.50 9.87 -7.94
CA ILE A 16 -16.45 10.82 -9.04
C ILE A 16 -16.06 12.18 -8.47
N ALA A 17 -14.99 12.77 -9.00
CA ALA A 17 -14.62 14.16 -8.74
C ALA A 17 -14.87 14.99 -10.00
N VAL A 18 -15.65 16.07 -9.88
CA VAL A 18 -15.90 17.02 -10.97
C VAL A 18 -14.74 18.01 -11.03
N GLN A 19 -14.24 18.27 -12.24
CA GLN A 19 -13.16 19.21 -12.53
C GLN A 19 -13.56 20.15 -13.68
N GLY A 20 -13.00 21.36 -13.69
CA GLY A 20 -13.28 22.36 -14.73
C GLY A 20 -14.53 23.20 -14.45
N ASP A 21 -14.90 24.04 -15.42
CA ASP A 21 -16.03 24.96 -15.31
C ASP A 21 -17.34 24.29 -15.72
N ASP A 22 -18.48 24.77 -15.20
CA ASP A 22 -19.83 24.22 -15.47
C ASP A 22 -20.19 24.12 -16.97
N ALA A 23 -19.55 24.93 -17.81
CA ALA A 23 -19.76 24.92 -19.26
C ALA A 23 -19.10 23.72 -19.97
N SER A 24 -18.09 23.09 -19.37
CA SER A 24 -17.37 21.94 -19.93
C SER A 24 -16.73 21.11 -18.80
N PRO A 25 -17.55 20.47 -17.96
CA PRO A 25 -17.04 19.69 -16.83
C PRO A 25 -16.29 18.46 -17.34
N ALA A 26 -15.22 18.09 -16.65
CA ALA A 26 -14.55 16.81 -16.76
C ALA A 26 -14.77 16.02 -15.48
N PHE A 27 -14.91 14.70 -15.59
CA PHE A 27 -15.20 13.85 -14.44
C PHE A 27 -14.05 12.88 -14.23
N LEU A 28 -13.31 13.03 -13.13
CA LEU A 28 -12.34 12.03 -12.72
C LEU A 28 -13.10 10.90 -12.01
N VAL A 29 -13.33 9.80 -12.72
CA VAL A 29 -13.92 8.59 -12.17
C VAL A 29 -12.82 7.72 -11.62
N ARG A 30 -12.92 7.39 -10.34
CA ARG A 30 -12.04 6.44 -9.66
C ARG A 30 -12.89 5.26 -9.27
N ALA A 31 -12.67 4.12 -9.88
CA ALA A 31 -13.46 2.94 -9.59
C ALA A 31 -12.57 1.71 -9.58
N PRO A 32 -12.71 0.85 -8.57
CA PRO A 32 -12.06 -0.42 -8.68
C PRO A 32 -12.74 -1.26 -9.76
N VAL A 33 -11.94 -1.87 -10.62
CA VAL A 33 -12.42 -2.73 -11.69
C VAL A 33 -11.72 -4.07 -11.52
N LYS A 34 -12.50 -5.15 -11.41
CA LYS A 34 -11.95 -6.50 -11.28
C LYS A 34 -10.92 -6.75 -12.39
N ALA A 35 -9.73 -7.19 -12.00
CA ALA A 35 -8.56 -7.43 -12.84
C ALA A 35 -7.83 -6.18 -13.39
N ALA A 36 -8.33 -4.96 -13.17
CA ALA A 36 -7.66 -3.70 -13.52
C ALA A 36 -7.28 -2.84 -12.29
N ALA A 37 -7.36 -3.43 -11.09
CA ALA A 37 -7.05 -2.82 -9.81
C ALA A 37 -7.95 -1.63 -9.44
N LEU A 38 -7.43 -0.42 -9.63
CA LEU A 38 -8.09 0.85 -9.46
C LEU A 38 -8.02 1.60 -10.80
N SER A 39 -9.16 1.71 -11.47
CA SER A 39 -9.31 2.53 -12.67
C SER A 39 -9.39 4.00 -12.27
N MET A 40 -8.54 4.84 -12.84
CA MET A 40 -8.59 6.30 -12.71
C MET A 40 -8.73 6.90 -14.10
N VAL A 41 -9.95 7.27 -14.47
CA VAL A 41 -10.24 7.75 -15.83
C VAL A 41 -10.79 9.16 -15.76
N LEU A 42 -10.11 10.08 -16.45
CA LEU A 42 -10.65 11.40 -16.71
C LEU A 42 -11.63 11.31 -17.89
N VAL A 43 -12.91 11.41 -17.60
CA VAL A 43 -14.02 11.33 -18.56
C VAL A 43 -14.31 12.72 -19.11
N GLN A 44 -14.22 12.84 -20.43
CA GLN A 44 -14.48 14.04 -21.22
C GLN A 44 -15.34 13.69 -22.44
N ALA A 45 -16.03 14.68 -23.01
CA ALA A 45 -16.81 14.48 -24.23
C ALA A 45 -15.97 13.95 -25.41
N SER A 46 -14.66 14.21 -25.43
CA SER A 46 -13.74 13.81 -26.49
C SER A 46 -13.29 12.34 -26.43
N ASN A 47 -13.33 11.68 -25.26
CA ASN A 47 -12.82 10.32 -25.09
C ASN A 47 -13.90 9.30 -24.68
N PHE A 48 -14.92 9.72 -23.92
CA PHE A 48 -16.05 8.89 -23.50
C PHE A 48 -17.35 9.71 -23.63
N PRO A 49 -17.79 10.03 -24.87
CA PRO A 49 -18.89 10.97 -25.12
C PRO A 49 -20.22 10.53 -24.49
N ALA A 50 -20.52 9.23 -24.46
CA ALA A 50 -21.78 8.73 -23.94
C ALA A 50 -21.78 8.67 -22.40
N ALA A 51 -20.67 8.25 -21.79
CA ALA A 51 -20.49 8.33 -20.34
C ALA A 51 -20.46 9.78 -19.84
N HIS A 52 -19.80 10.68 -20.56
CA HIS A 52 -19.75 12.11 -20.24
C HIS A 52 -21.15 12.73 -20.26
N ALA A 53 -21.93 12.50 -21.33
CA ALA A 53 -23.31 12.98 -21.41
C ALA A 53 -24.19 12.44 -20.27
N PHE A 54 -24.01 11.16 -19.90
CA PHE A 54 -24.71 10.56 -18.76
C PHE A 54 -24.35 11.25 -17.43
N LEU A 55 -23.05 11.51 -17.19
CA LEU A 55 -22.57 12.18 -15.98
C LEU A 55 -23.03 13.64 -15.90
N CYS A 56 -23.03 14.39 -17.02
CA CYS A 56 -23.61 15.74 -17.04
C CYS A 56 -25.10 15.72 -16.69
N SER A 57 -25.88 14.84 -17.33
CA SER A 57 -27.32 14.75 -17.08
C SER A 57 -27.64 14.40 -15.62
N THR A 58 -26.86 13.51 -15.01
CA THR A 58 -27.10 13.03 -13.64
C THR A 58 -26.54 13.95 -12.56
N LEU A 59 -25.28 14.40 -12.70
CA LEU A 59 -24.56 15.14 -11.65
C LEU A 59 -24.66 16.66 -11.80
N VAL A 60 -24.84 17.17 -13.02
CA VAL A 60 -24.95 18.62 -13.29
C VAL A 60 -26.41 19.03 -13.44
N ASP A 61 -27.17 18.33 -14.29
CA ASP A 61 -28.57 18.67 -14.56
C ASP A 61 -29.55 18.03 -13.54
N GLY A 62 -29.07 17.12 -12.69
CA GLY A 62 -29.87 16.46 -11.65
C GLY A 62 -30.96 15.52 -12.16
N ARG A 63 -30.85 15.03 -13.40
CA ARG A 63 -31.83 14.14 -14.04
C ARG A 63 -31.56 12.68 -13.70
N SER A 64 -32.57 11.98 -13.20
CA SER A 64 -32.52 10.56 -12.87
C SER A 64 -32.99 9.63 -14.00
N ASP A 65 -33.48 10.18 -15.12
CA ASP A 65 -34.12 9.47 -16.23
C ASP A 65 -33.29 9.50 -17.54
N ALA A 66 -32.02 9.90 -17.47
CA ALA A 66 -31.15 9.98 -18.63
C ALA A 66 -31.08 8.63 -19.39
N PRO A 67 -31.54 8.56 -20.66
CA PRO A 67 -31.52 7.31 -21.41
C PRO A 67 -30.08 6.91 -21.70
N LEU A 68 -29.70 5.71 -21.25
CA LEU A 68 -28.36 5.18 -21.49
C LEU A 68 -28.33 4.34 -22.77
N SER A 69 -27.53 4.76 -23.74
CA SER A 69 -27.29 3.98 -24.97
C SER A 69 -26.47 2.71 -24.69
N ALA A 70 -26.47 1.74 -25.60
CA ALA A 70 -25.61 0.57 -25.50
C ALA A 70 -24.11 0.96 -25.40
N GLN A 71 -23.71 1.98 -26.16
CA GLN A 71 -22.37 2.58 -26.09
C GLN A 71 -22.12 3.24 -24.72
N GLY A 72 -23.10 3.95 -24.16
CA GLY A 72 -22.99 4.52 -22.81
C GLY A 72 -22.78 3.43 -21.75
N ALA A 73 -23.51 2.31 -21.85
CA ALA A 73 -23.32 1.18 -20.95
C ALA A 73 -21.93 0.53 -21.09
N ASP A 74 -21.40 0.43 -22.31
CA ASP A 74 -20.00 0.02 -22.57
C ASP A 74 -18.99 0.94 -21.90
N GLU A 75 -19.12 2.25 -22.14
CA GLU A 75 -18.21 3.25 -21.60
C GLU A 75 -18.26 3.26 -20.07
N LEU A 76 -19.46 3.22 -19.47
CA LEU A 76 -19.65 3.20 -18.01
C LEU A 76 -19.08 1.94 -17.34
N LEU A 77 -19.14 0.79 -18.01
CA LEU A 77 -18.47 -0.44 -17.56
C LEU A 77 -16.95 -0.30 -17.66
N ARG A 78 -16.46 0.24 -18.78
CA ARG A 78 -15.03 0.40 -19.05
C ARG A 78 -14.34 1.36 -18.08
N ILE A 79 -15.01 2.45 -17.70
CA ILE A 79 -14.49 3.37 -16.68
C ILE A 79 -14.71 2.85 -15.25
N GLY A 80 -15.47 1.77 -15.08
CA GLY A 80 -15.71 1.11 -13.80
C GLY A 80 -16.85 1.68 -12.95
N LEU A 81 -17.60 2.67 -13.46
CA LEU A 81 -18.72 3.26 -12.71
C LEU A 81 -19.86 2.26 -12.51
N PHE A 82 -20.04 1.35 -13.46
CA PHE A 82 -20.96 0.21 -13.36
C PHE A 82 -20.18 -1.10 -13.47
N ALA A 83 -20.73 -2.16 -12.88
CA ALA A 83 -20.24 -3.53 -13.04
C ALA A 83 -21.41 -4.53 -13.15
N PRO A 84 -21.20 -5.73 -13.72
CA PRO A 84 -22.15 -6.82 -13.63
C PRO A 84 -22.51 -7.10 -12.16
N ARG A 85 -23.79 -7.34 -11.88
CA ARG A 85 -24.30 -7.43 -10.50
C ARG A 85 -23.66 -8.59 -9.71
N ASP A 86 -23.38 -9.69 -10.38
CA ASP A 86 -22.67 -10.87 -9.86
C ASP A 86 -21.14 -10.66 -9.76
N ALA A 87 -20.63 -9.61 -10.39
CA ALA A 87 -19.24 -9.21 -10.36
C ALA A 87 -19.00 -7.91 -9.58
N LEU A 88 -20.00 -7.39 -8.87
CA LEU A 88 -19.84 -6.21 -8.02
C LEU A 88 -18.74 -6.46 -7.00
N PRO A 89 -17.77 -5.55 -6.91
CA PRO A 89 -16.66 -5.77 -6.01
C PRO A 89 -17.07 -5.34 -4.58
N GLN A 90 -16.61 -6.07 -3.56
CA GLN A 90 -16.95 -5.75 -2.17
C GLN A 90 -16.01 -4.71 -1.60
N ALA A 91 -16.50 -3.69 -0.90
CA ALA A 91 -15.62 -2.69 -0.30
C ALA A 91 -14.64 -3.36 0.69
N VAL A 92 -13.34 -3.14 0.49
CA VAL A 92 -12.28 -3.62 1.39
C VAL A 92 -11.72 -2.40 2.11
N SER A 93 -11.84 -2.41 3.44
CA SER A 93 -11.39 -1.30 4.28
C SER A 93 -10.08 -1.64 4.98
N TYR A 94 -9.18 -0.66 5.09
CA TYR A 94 -8.00 -0.82 5.92
C TYR A 94 -8.40 -0.81 7.41
N PRO A 95 -8.14 -1.88 8.18
CA PRO A 95 -8.55 -1.93 9.58
C PRO A 95 -7.62 -1.06 10.43
N LEU A 96 -8.06 0.17 10.72
CA LEU A 96 -7.36 1.09 11.62
C LEU A 96 -7.45 0.60 13.06
N ALA A 97 -6.31 0.58 13.76
CA ALA A 97 -6.25 0.17 15.15
C ALA A 97 -6.98 1.17 16.06
N THR A 98 -7.57 0.69 17.16
CA THR A 98 -8.08 1.59 18.21
C THR A 98 -6.91 2.13 19.03
N LEU A 99 -7.07 3.32 19.60
CA LEU A 99 -6.06 3.91 20.49
C LEU A 99 -5.69 2.96 21.65
N GLU A 100 -6.66 2.23 22.21
CA GLU A 100 -6.44 1.25 23.27
C GLU A 100 -5.64 0.03 22.80
N ALA A 101 -5.95 -0.52 21.62
CA ALA A 101 -5.19 -1.62 21.04
C ALA A 101 -3.75 -1.21 20.70
N SER A 102 -3.58 0.03 20.22
CA SER A 102 -2.27 0.61 19.93
C SER A 102 -1.47 0.88 21.22
N ALA A 103 -2.11 1.46 22.24
CA ALA A 103 -1.51 1.68 23.55
C ALA A 103 -1.14 0.36 24.25
N ALA A 104 -1.94 -0.70 24.12
CA ALA A 104 -1.62 -2.02 24.64
C ALA A 104 -0.45 -2.69 23.89
N ALA A 105 -0.35 -2.47 22.58
CA ALA A 105 0.80 -2.89 21.78
C ALA A 105 2.07 -2.09 22.16
N GLN A 106 1.94 -0.79 22.41
CA GLN A 106 3.03 0.09 22.82
C GLN A 106 3.44 -0.09 24.28
N ALA A 107 2.53 -0.40 25.21
CA ALA A 107 2.83 -0.63 26.63
C ALA A 107 3.74 -1.85 26.88
N ARG A 108 3.97 -2.69 25.85
CA ARG A 108 5.00 -3.74 25.86
C ARG A 108 6.41 -3.23 25.48
N SER A 109 6.57 -1.92 25.32
CA SER A 109 7.79 -1.17 25.02
C SER A 109 7.72 0.19 25.76
N GLN A 110 8.28 0.29 26.97
CA GLN A 110 8.32 1.53 27.76
C GLN A 110 9.09 2.65 27.02
N SER A 111 8.87 3.96 27.18
CA SER A 111 7.98 4.80 28.01
C SER A 111 7.79 6.16 27.32
N GLU A 112 6.74 6.90 27.72
CA GLU A 112 6.51 8.33 27.49
C GLU A 112 6.31 8.79 26.04
N VAL A 113 5.03 8.84 25.63
CA VAL A 113 4.60 9.79 24.59
C VAL A 113 3.64 10.76 25.25
N GLU A 114 4.23 11.80 25.83
CA GLU A 114 3.49 13.00 26.20
C GLU A 114 2.81 13.62 24.98
N ALA A 115 1.66 14.20 25.26
CA ALA A 115 0.72 14.78 24.32
C ALA A 115 1.37 15.76 23.32
N LEU A 116 1.37 15.41 22.04
CA LEU A 116 1.41 16.41 20.97
C LEU A 116 -0.02 16.70 20.51
N SER A 117 -0.59 17.74 21.12
CA SER A 117 -1.84 18.41 20.76
C SER A 117 -1.75 19.17 19.41
N THR A 118 -0.97 18.67 18.47
CA THR A 118 -0.89 19.23 17.11
C THR A 118 -0.96 18.05 16.15
N ASP A 119 -2.03 17.99 15.36
CA ASP A 119 -2.21 17.01 14.29
C ASP A 119 -0.93 16.95 13.42
N PRO A 120 -0.08 15.92 13.59
CA PRO A 120 1.20 15.85 12.91
C PRO A 120 0.98 15.68 11.40
N ALA A 121 -0.13 15.08 10.97
CA ALA A 121 -0.48 14.99 9.56
C ALA A 121 -0.65 16.38 8.93
N ARG A 122 -1.21 17.34 9.67
CA ARG A 122 -1.25 18.76 9.23
C ARG A 122 0.11 19.44 9.29
N ALA A 123 0.91 19.17 10.33
CA ALA A 123 2.21 19.80 10.52
C ALA A 123 3.24 19.37 9.47
N ILE A 124 3.29 18.07 9.14
CA ILE A 124 4.22 17.49 8.15
C ILE A 124 3.57 17.28 6.78
N ARG A 125 2.33 17.76 6.60
CA ARG A 125 1.54 17.67 5.36
C ARG A 125 1.43 16.23 4.81
N LEU A 126 1.13 15.26 5.68
CA LEU A 126 0.86 13.89 5.24
C LEU A 126 -0.37 13.86 4.33
N GLN A 127 -0.26 13.16 3.21
CA GLN A 127 -1.41 12.88 2.36
C GLN A 127 -2.16 11.67 2.89
N LEU A 128 -3.36 11.90 3.41
CA LEU A 128 -4.25 10.83 3.86
C LEU A 128 -4.95 10.19 2.65
N PRO A 129 -5.17 8.86 2.67
CA PRO A 129 -6.12 8.21 1.77
C PRO A 129 -7.48 8.91 1.82
N ASP A 130 -8.17 8.98 0.68
CA ASP A 130 -9.44 9.72 0.57
C ASP A 130 -10.49 9.18 1.56
N ASP A 131 -10.58 7.87 1.70
CA ASP A 131 -11.49 7.18 2.63
C ASP A 131 -11.18 7.43 4.11
N TRP A 132 -10.04 8.08 4.41
CA TRP A 132 -9.64 8.41 5.78
C TRP A 132 -9.92 9.86 6.15
N ARG A 133 -10.24 10.72 5.18
CA ARG A 133 -10.36 12.18 5.42
C ARG A 133 -11.50 12.55 6.37
N ASP A 134 -12.57 11.77 6.37
CA ASP A 134 -13.74 12.00 7.21
C ASP A 134 -13.68 11.25 8.56
N LEU A 135 -12.60 10.48 8.78
CA LEU A 135 -12.41 9.75 10.03
C LEU A 135 -11.80 10.64 11.12
N GLN A 136 -12.23 10.43 12.36
CA GLN A 136 -11.60 11.07 13.53
C GLN A 136 -10.32 10.32 13.92
N LEU A 137 -9.25 10.56 13.14
CA LEU A 137 -7.95 9.96 13.37
C LEU A 137 -7.17 10.69 14.46
N HIS A 138 -6.44 9.90 15.23
CA HIS A 138 -5.34 10.34 16.08
C HIS A 138 -4.05 9.70 15.56
N PHE A 139 -2.91 10.31 15.84
CA PHE A 139 -1.62 9.82 15.37
C PHE A 139 -0.72 9.51 16.56
N VAL A 140 -0.22 8.28 16.59
CA VAL A 140 0.69 7.82 17.65
C VAL A 140 2.09 7.67 17.07
N PRO A 141 3.12 8.30 17.65
CA PRO A 141 4.47 8.18 17.13
C PRO A 141 5.02 6.77 17.30
N HIS A 142 5.86 6.38 16.35
CA HIS A 142 6.58 5.12 16.23
C HIS A 142 7.97 5.49 15.67
N HIS A 143 9.06 5.03 16.30
CA HIS A 143 10.45 5.46 15.99
C HIS A 143 10.77 6.94 16.21
N HIS A 144 10.90 7.34 17.48
CA HIS A 144 11.35 8.67 17.89
C HIS A 144 10.62 9.83 17.17
N GLY A 145 9.31 9.65 16.91
CA GLY A 145 8.47 10.66 16.25
C GLY A 145 8.62 10.78 14.73
N SER A 146 9.34 9.86 14.08
CA SER A 146 9.52 9.88 12.60
C SER A 146 8.38 9.19 11.84
N VAL A 147 7.74 8.20 12.43
CA VAL A 147 6.55 7.53 11.87
C VAL A 147 5.35 7.79 12.78
N TRP A 148 4.21 8.09 12.19
CA TRP A 148 2.97 8.46 12.86
C TRP A 148 1.88 7.48 12.47
N ALA A 149 1.55 6.59 13.40
CA ALA A 149 0.57 5.53 13.21
C ALA A 149 -0.85 6.07 13.39
N PRO A 150 -1.74 5.91 12.39
CA PRO A 150 -3.11 6.39 12.46
C PRO A 150 -3.97 5.44 13.31
N VAL A 151 -4.66 5.98 14.31
CA VAL A 151 -5.56 5.21 15.18
C VAL A 151 -6.91 5.90 15.31
N ILE A 152 -7.96 5.13 15.56
CA ILE A 152 -9.30 5.66 15.82
C ILE A 152 -9.57 5.66 17.33
N LYS A 153 -10.24 6.69 17.82
CA LYS A 153 -10.79 6.69 19.18
C LYS A 153 -12.12 5.94 19.17
N PRO A 154 -12.34 4.90 19.98
CA PRO A 154 -13.62 4.23 20.03
C PRO A 154 -14.71 5.24 20.43
N SER A 155 -15.76 5.33 19.62
CA SER A 155 -17.00 6.03 20.00
C SER A 155 -17.59 5.27 21.18
N ILE A 156 -17.88 5.95 22.30
CA ILE A 156 -18.57 5.34 23.44
C ILE A 156 -19.99 4.97 22.98
N VAL A 157 -20.17 3.77 22.46
CA VAL A 157 -21.47 3.14 22.24
C VAL A 157 -21.39 1.73 22.79
N ALA A 158 -22.34 1.40 23.66
CA ALA A 158 -22.30 0.27 24.57
C ALA A 158 -22.21 -1.09 23.88
N SER A 159 -21.33 -1.93 24.44
CA SER A 159 -21.36 -3.40 24.52
C SER A 159 -21.70 -4.21 23.26
N GLY A 160 -20.70 -4.97 22.81
CA GLY A 160 -20.86 -6.24 22.12
C GLY A 160 -19.52 -6.97 22.15
N ASN A 161 -19.46 -8.10 22.87
CA ASN A 161 -18.29 -8.96 22.95
C ASN A 161 -17.79 -9.29 21.54
N ASP A 162 -16.53 -8.99 21.23
CA ASP A 162 -15.80 -9.74 20.21
C ASP A 162 -14.33 -9.92 20.58
N CYS A 163 -13.88 -11.16 20.36
CA CYS A 163 -12.62 -11.74 20.78
C CYS A 163 -11.40 -10.99 20.25
N VAL A 164 -10.58 -10.46 21.16
CA VAL A 164 -9.19 -10.13 20.87
C VAL A 164 -8.37 -11.42 20.93
N VAL A 165 -7.94 -11.92 19.76
CA VAL A 165 -6.96 -13.01 19.71
C VAL A 165 -5.61 -12.43 20.15
N ALA A 166 -5.16 -12.83 21.32
CA ALA A 166 -3.87 -12.44 21.87
C ALA A 166 -2.74 -13.00 20.99
N ALA A 167 -2.03 -12.13 20.28
CA ALA A 167 -0.73 -12.48 19.71
C ALA A 167 0.26 -12.70 20.88
N ALA A 168 0.79 -13.93 20.96
CA ALA A 168 1.82 -14.31 21.92
C ALA A 168 3.04 -13.40 21.73
N GLY A 169 3.31 -12.56 22.72
CA GLY A 169 4.43 -11.61 22.71
C GLY A 169 5.75 -12.34 22.97
N ARG A 170 6.73 -12.07 22.12
CA ARG A 170 8.15 -12.25 22.45
C ARG A 170 8.70 -10.88 22.84
N GLU A 171 9.50 -10.84 23.89
CA GLU A 171 10.36 -9.69 24.23
C GLU A 171 11.14 -9.24 22.98
N PRO A 172 11.12 -7.94 22.61
CA PRO A 172 11.88 -7.46 21.47
C PRO A 172 13.37 -7.70 21.74
N ALA A 173 14.02 -8.55 20.95
CA ALA A 173 15.47 -8.58 20.88
C ALA A 173 15.93 -7.17 20.52
N SER A 174 16.73 -6.55 21.40
CA SER A 174 17.25 -5.16 21.33
C SER A 174 16.86 -4.42 20.05
N ALA A 175 15.80 -3.59 20.11
CA ALA A 175 15.31 -2.82 18.99
C ALA A 175 16.46 -2.00 18.39
N THR A 176 17.09 -2.52 17.33
CA THR A 176 18.12 -1.78 16.62
C THR A 176 17.40 -0.63 15.93
N GLU A 177 17.70 0.59 16.36
CA GLU A 177 17.22 1.79 15.68
C GLU A 177 17.49 1.65 14.18
N LEU A 178 16.50 2.03 13.36
CA LEU A 178 16.58 1.99 11.90
C LEU A 178 17.89 2.62 11.40
N ASP A 179 18.34 3.68 12.04
CA ASP A 179 19.54 4.44 11.75
C ASP A 179 20.64 4.28 12.83
N SER A 180 20.68 3.18 13.57
CA SER A 180 21.77 2.95 14.53
C SER A 180 23.14 3.07 13.86
N ALA A 181 24.19 3.42 14.62
CA ALA A 181 25.54 3.52 14.06
C ALA A 181 25.99 2.22 13.37
N ALA A 182 25.61 1.06 13.93
CA ALA A 182 25.88 -0.24 13.34
C ALA A 182 25.10 -0.48 12.03
N THR A 183 23.82 -0.08 11.99
CA THR A 183 23.00 -0.17 10.76
C THR A 183 23.59 0.70 9.65
N ARG A 184 24.00 1.94 9.98
CA ARG A 184 24.68 2.85 9.05
C ARG A 184 25.99 2.26 8.54
N GLU A 185 26.83 1.74 9.43
CA GLU A 185 28.11 1.14 9.04
C GLU A 185 27.91 -0.05 8.10
N GLN A 186 26.96 -0.95 8.43
CA GLN A 186 26.61 -2.07 7.56
C GLN A 186 26.10 -1.60 6.21
N PHE A 187 25.15 -0.65 6.17
CA PHE A 187 24.61 -0.14 4.92
C PHE A 187 25.67 0.54 4.06
N CYS A 188 26.55 1.33 4.66
CA CYS A 188 27.69 1.96 3.98
C CYS A 188 28.66 0.92 3.40
N ARG A 189 28.96 -0.15 4.15
CA ARG A 189 29.89 -1.21 3.74
C ARG A 189 29.29 -2.10 2.66
N GLU A 190 28.12 -2.68 2.93
CA GLU A 190 27.52 -3.76 2.13
C GLU A 190 26.57 -3.26 1.04
N GLY A 191 26.06 -2.03 1.16
CA GLY A 191 24.99 -1.51 0.30
C GLY A 191 23.58 -1.98 0.68
N PHE A 192 23.44 -2.76 1.76
CA PHE A 192 22.16 -3.18 2.32
C PHE A 192 22.21 -3.34 3.85
N ALA A 193 21.06 -3.25 4.51
CA ALA A 193 20.91 -3.50 5.94
C ALA A 193 19.49 -3.99 6.28
N THR A 194 19.37 -4.86 7.29
CA THR A 194 18.07 -5.27 7.83
C THR A 194 17.53 -4.22 8.77
N LEU A 195 16.26 -3.87 8.63
CA LEU A 195 15.56 -2.93 9.50
C LEU A 195 14.50 -3.69 10.29
N GLN A 196 14.49 -3.48 11.59
CA GLN A 196 13.48 -4.05 12.48
C GLN A 196 12.49 -2.98 12.89
N ASP A 197 11.29 -3.42 13.23
CA ASP A 197 10.24 -2.56 13.77
C ASP A 197 9.86 -1.38 12.86
N LEU A 198 10.09 -1.41 11.54
CA LEU A 198 9.90 -0.24 10.67
C LEU A 198 8.53 0.44 10.83
N LEU A 199 7.47 -0.36 11.01
CA LEU A 199 6.09 0.04 11.23
C LEU A 199 5.50 -0.74 12.41
N PRO A 200 4.47 -0.22 13.12
CA PRO A 200 3.93 -0.91 14.28
C PRO A 200 3.34 -2.26 13.89
N ALA A 201 3.59 -3.29 14.69
CA ALA A 201 3.17 -4.67 14.39
C ALA A 201 1.65 -4.81 14.08
N VAL A 202 0.80 -4.05 14.79
CA VAL A 202 -0.65 -4.04 14.53
C VAL A 202 -0.97 -3.53 13.12
N HIS A 203 -0.24 -2.52 12.65
CA HIS A 203 -0.39 -1.97 11.31
C HIS A 203 0.22 -2.89 10.24
N VAL A 204 1.31 -3.59 10.55
CA VAL A 204 1.87 -4.63 9.67
C VAL A 204 0.84 -5.73 9.42
N GLN A 205 0.20 -6.23 10.48
CA GLN A 205 -0.84 -7.24 10.37
C GLN A 205 -2.06 -6.72 9.57
N ALA A 206 -2.51 -5.49 9.86
CA ALA A 206 -3.59 -4.83 9.15
C ALA A 206 -3.29 -4.67 7.65
N LEU A 207 -2.06 -4.27 7.30
CA LEU A 207 -1.62 -4.15 5.90
C LEU A 207 -1.63 -5.52 5.20
N GLY A 208 -1.13 -6.57 5.87
CA GLY A 208 -1.12 -7.93 5.34
C GLY A 208 -2.51 -8.47 5.04
N GLN A 209 -3.46 -8.26 5.95
CA GLN A 209 -4.88 -8.61 5.73
C GLN A 209 -5.48 -7.79 4.59
N TYR A 210 -5.33 -6.47 4.65
CA TYR A 210 -5.92 -5.52 3.70
C TYR A 210 -5.50 -5.80 2.25
N PHE A 211 -4.19 -5.96 1.98
CA PHE A 211 -3.74 -6.22 0.61
C PHE A 211 -4.10 -7.63 0.11
N ARG A 212 -4.25 -8.60 1.01
CA ARG A 212 -4.72 -9.94 0.65
C ARG A 212 -6.19 -9.92 0.25
N GLU A 213 -7.02 -9.20 0.99
CA GLU A 213 -8.44 -8.98 0.68
C GLU A 213 -8.60 -8.18 -0.62
N LEU A 214 -7.78 -7.15 -0.83
CA LEU A 214 -7.75 -6.41 -2.09
C LEU A 214 -7.42 -7.33 -3.28
N ALA A 215 -6.41 -8.20 -3.15
CA ALA A 215 -6.07 -9.15 -4.18
C ALA A 215 -7.21 -10.15 -4.46
N ALA A 216 -7.84 -10.67 -3.40
CA ALA A 216 -8.94 -11.64 -3.50
C ALA A 216 -10.18 -11.05 -4.19
N GLU A 217 -10.51 -9.80 -3.92
CA GLU A 217 -11.62 -9.07 -4.57
C GLU A 217 -11.28 -8.60 -6.00
N GLY A 218 -10.03 -8.77 -6.44
CA GLY A 218 -9.57 -8.39 -7.77
C GLY A 218 -9.23 -6.91 -7.93
N TYR A 219 -8.95 -6.23 -6.82
CA TYR A 219 -8.56 -4.82 -6.74
C TYR A 219 -7.06 -4.58 -6.92
N LEU A 220 -6.27 -5.62 -7.19
CA LEU A 220 -4.86 -5.50 -7.53
C LEU A 220 -4.62 -5.96 -8.98
N ALA A 221 -3.64 -5.34 -9.65
CA ALA A 221 -3.35 -5.62 -11.05
C ALA A 221 -2.59 -6.93 -11.13
N ARG A 222 -2.87 -7.76 -12.13
CA ARG A 222 -2.08 -8.97 -12.36
C ARG A 222 -0.87 -8.68 -13.24
N ASP A 223 0.23 -9.34 -12.94
CA ASP A 223 1.42 -9.33 -13.79
C ASP A 223 1.18 -10.25 -15.00
N ASP A 224 0.49 -9.73 -16.02
CA ASP A 224 0.12 -10.49 -17.22
C ASP A 224 1.30 -10.72 -18.18
N GLY A 225 2.49 -10.17 -17.85
CA GLY A 225 3.72 -10.28 -18.64
C GLY A 225 4.38 -11.66 -18.62
N GLY A 226 3.76 -12.66 -17.98
CA GLY A 226 4.17 -14.07 -18.02
C GLY A 226 5.44 -14.42 -17.23
N GLY A 227 6.11 -13.45 -16.62
CA GLY A 227 7.33 -13.67 -15.85
C GLY A 227 7.07 -14.15 -14.42
N THR A 228 6.13 -13.53 -13.71
CA THR A 228 5.95 -13.72 -12.27
C THR A 228 4.47 -13.77 -11.89
N ARG A 229 4.03 -14.82 -11.17
CA ARG A 229 2.66 -14.91 -10.67
C ARG A 229 2.47 -14.07 -9.41
N ARG A 230 2.00 -12.83 -9.60
CA ARG A 230 1.69 -11.91 -8.50
C ARG A 230 0.60 -10.92 -8.87
N PHE A 231 -0.02 -10.37 -7.84
CA PHE A 231 -0.80 -9.15 -7.92
C PHE A 231 0.02 -7.94 -7.44
N MET A 232 -0.24 -6.78 -8.01
CA MET A 232 0.56 -5.58 -7.84
C MET A 232 -0.31 -4.34 -7.63
N ALA A 233 0.19 -3.41 -6.81
CA ALA A 233 -0.38 -2.09 -6.66
C ALA A 233 0.72 -1.04 -6.72
N HIS A 234 0.66 -0.16 -7.71
CA HIS A 234 1.59 0.96 -7.82
C HIS A 234 1.00 2.19 -7.13
N ASN A 235 1.78 2.86 -6.27
CA ASN A 235 1.37 4.08 -5.57
C ASN A 235 0.03 3.95 -4.83
N HIS A 236 -0.22 2.80 -4.20
CA HIS A 236 -1.46 2.58 -3.47
C HIS A 236 -1.60 3.62 -2.33
N PRO A 237 -2.74 4.30 -2.14
CA PRO A 237 -2.89 5.39 -1.17
C PRO A 237 -2.43 5.04 0.25
N VAL A 238 -2.84 3.86 0.76
CA VAL A 238 -2.43 3.38 2.08
C VAL A 238 -0.91 3.10 2.16
N ALA A 239 -0.29 2.58 1.09
CA ALA A 239 1.16 2.37 1.07
C ALA A 239 1.91 3.72 1.00
N ASN A 240 1.41 4.65 0.19
CA ASN A 240 1.99 6.00 0.07
C ASN A 240 1.93 6.81 1.37
N PHE A 241 0.87 6.64 2.17
CA PHE A 241 0.79 7.22 3.50
C PHE A 241 2.01 6.84 4.37
N TRP A 242 2.41 5.57 4.37
CA TRP A 242 3.60 5.12 5.09
C TRP A 242 4.89 5.57 4.39
N HIS A 243 4.95 5.48 3.06
CA HIS A 243 6.12 5.84 2.26
C HIS A 243 6.64 7.26 2.55
N GLN A 244 5.73 8.24 2.62
CA GLN A 244 6.09 9.65 2.82
C GLN A 244 6.85 9.91 4.12
N GLN A 245 6.62 9.08 5.14
CA GLN A 245 7.18 9.25 6.49
C GLN A 245 8.60 8.68 6.61
N LEU A 246 8.99 7.80 5.69
CA LEU A 246 10.25 7.06 5.79
C LEU A 246 11.45 7.82 5.21
N ASN A 247 11.23 8.90 4.44
CA ASN A 247 12.30 9.55 3.70
C ASN A 247 13.41 10.14 4.59
N GLU A 248 13.05 10.73 5.73
CA GLU A 248 14.05 11.31 6.63
C GLU A 248 15.03 10.24 7.12
N ARG A 249 14.52 9.06 7.46
CA ARG A 249 15.31 7.91 7.91
C ARG A 249 16.19 7.36 6.80
N VAL A 250 15.67 7.29 5.58
CA VAL A 250 16.47 6.90 4.41
C VAL A 250 17.60 7.89 4.16
N ALA A 251 17.34 9.19 4.24
CA ALA A 251 18.36 10.22 4.09
C ALA A 251 19.46 10.12 5.16
N GLN A 252 19.07 9.87 6.42
CA GLN A 252 20.00 9.66 7.53
C GLN A 252 20.88 8.42 7.31
N LEU A 253 20.28 7.30 6.87
CA LEU A 253 21.02 6.06 6.59
C LEU A 253 21.95 6.20 5.37
N ALA A 254 21.49 6.88 4.32
CA ALA A 254 22.26 7.12 3.10
C ALA A 254 23.37 8.17 3.27
N GLY A 255 23.31 9.00 4.33
CA GLY A 255 24.24 10.10 4.56
C GLY A 255 24.12 11.24 3.54
N ARG A 256 22.96 11.36 2.88
CA ARG A 256 22.66 12.40 1.89
C ARG A 256 21.17 12.67 1.81
N ARG A 257 20.78 13.83 1.24
CA ARG A 257 19.37 14.14 1.03
C ARG A 257 18.76 13.20 -0.01
N THR A 258 17.57 12.70 0.29
CA THR A 258 16.78 11.83 -0.58
C THR A 258 15.36 12.37 -0.71
N LYS A 259 14.60 11.81 -1.66
CA LYS A 259 13.17 12.02 -1.80
C LYS A 259 12.46 10.70 -2.13
N PRO A 260 11.19 10.52 -1.72
CA PRO A 260 10.35 9.41 -2.16
C PRO A 260 10.20 9.40 -3.68
N SER A 261 10.22 8.22 -4.26
CA SER A 261 9.96 7.97 -5.68
C SER A 261 8.54 7.42 -5.86
N TYR A 262 8.36 6.11 -5.66
CA TYR A 262 7.04 5.46 -5.66
C TYR A 262 6.98 4.31 -4.65
N SER A 263 5.76 3.91 -4.28
CA SER A 263 5.54 2.67 -3.52
C SER A 263 5.00 1.58 -4.43
N PHE A 264 5.32 0.33 -4.11
CA PHE A 264 4.91 -0.83 -4.89
C PHE A 264 4.52 -1.99 -3.98
N VAL A 265 3.27 -2.43 -4.04
CA VAL A 265 2.79 -3.60 -3.31
C VAL A 265 2.90 -4.80 -4.23
N SER A 266 3.42 -5.91 -3.70
CA SER A 266 3.54 -7.17 -4.43
C SER A 266 2.96 -8.31 -3.59
N VAL A 267 1.85 -8.88 -4.04
CA VAL A 267 1.17 -10.05 -3.45
C VAL A 267 1.46 -11.26 -4.32
N TYR A 268 2.34 -12.14 -3.85
CA TYR A 268 2.73 -13.35 -4.53
C TYR A 268 1.85 -14.54 -4.13
N ASP A 269 1.40 -15.26 -5.14
CA ASP A 269 0.81 -16.59 -5.00
C ASP A 269 1.85 -17.66 -5.32
N GLN A 270 1.57 -18.90 -4.91
CA GLN A 270 2.38 -20.07 -5.26
C GLN A 270 2.78 -20.09 -6.75
N GLY A 271 4.05 -20.39 -7.00
CA GLY A 271 4.65 -20.35 -8.33
C GLY A 271 5.08 -18.96 -8.80
N GLY A 272 4.85 -17.88 -8.04
CA GLY A 272 5.42 -16.57 -8.30
C GLY A 272 6.91 -16.54 -7.96
N ASP A 273 7.71 -15.79 -8.69
CA ASP A 273 9.16 -15.71 -8.51
C ASP A 273 9.65 -14.25 -8.57
N LEU A 274 10.96 -14.03 -8.43
CA LEU A 274 11.56 -12.75 -8.74
C LEU A 274 12.92 -13.02 -9.35
N THR A 275 13.01 -12.98 -10.68
CA THR A 275 14.26 -13.28 -11.38
C THR A 275 15.37 -12.31 -10.99
N TRP A 276 16.63 -12.70 -11.20
CA TRP A 276 17.78 -11.85 -10.88
C TRP A 276 17.75 -10.54 -11.67
N HIS A 277 17.75 -9.42 -10.96
CA HIS A 277 17.79 -8.09 -11.55
C HIS A 277 18.40 -7.06 -10.59
N THR A 278 18.70 -5.88 -11.12
CA THR A 278 18.83 -4.63 -10.36
C THR A 278 17.59 -3.78 -10.60
N ASP A 279 17.29 -2.87 -9.68
CA ASP A 279 16.14 -2.00 -9.80
C ASP A 279 16.33 -0.93 -10.89
N ARG A 280 15.20 -0.34 -11.29
CA ARG A 280 15.13 0.73 -12.28
C ARG A 280 15.78 2.03 -11.76
N PRO A 281 16.12 2.99 -12.65
CA PRO A 281 16.70 4.28 -12.25
C PRO A 281 15.97 5.05 -11.12
N PRO A 282 14.62 5.04 -11.01
CA PRO A 282 13.93 5.71 -9.90
C PRO A 282 13.93 4.92 -8.56
N CYS A 283 14.85 3.97 -8.37
CA CYS A 283 14.96 3.09 -7.19
C CYS A 283 16.41 3.04 -6.66
N GLU A 284 17.00 4.20 -6.35
CA GLU A 284 18.36 4.25 -5.78
C GLU A 284 18.43 3.48 -4.46
N TYR A 285 17.45 3.71 -3.59
CA TYR A 285 17.27 2.96 -2.34
C TYR A 285 15.89 2.31 -2.33
N THR A 286 15.86 1.02 -2.03
CA THR A 286 14.62 0.25 -1.93
C THR A 286 14.52 -0.33 -0.54
N ILE A 287 13.45 0.00 0.18
CA ILE A 287 13.02 -0.76 1.36
C ILE A 287 12.01 -1.80 0.88
N THR A 288 12.19 -3.06 1.29
CA THR A 288 11.18 -4.11 1.14
C THR A 288 10.74 -4.63 2.50
N LEU A 289 9.48 -4.39 2.84
CA LEU A 289 8.84 -4.77 4.10
C LEU A 289 7.97 -6.01 3.88
N LEU A 290 8.22 -7.08 4.65
CA LEU A 290 7.37 -8.27 4.62
C LEU A 290 6.16 -8.06 5.54
N ILE A 291 4.94 -8.10 4.99
CA ILE A 291 3.70 -7.82 5.74
C ILE A 291 2.75 -9.02 5.86
N ASP A 292 2.88 -10.02 4.98
CA ASP A 292 2.15 -11.29 5.07
C ASP A 292 3.02 -12.41 4.51
N TYR A 293 3.02 -13.55 5.18
CA TYR A 293 3.61 -14.79 4.67
C TYR A 293 2.94 -15.97 5.35
N ALA A 294 2.67 -17.04 4.60
CA ALA A 294 2.28 -18.32 5.18
C ALA A 294 2.67 -19.48 4.27
N PRO A 295 3.00 -20.65 4.82
CA PRO A 295 3.29 -20.92 6.24
C PRO A 295 4.65 -20.36 6.68
N LEU A 296 4.74 -19.84 7.91
CA LEU A 296 6.04 -19.47 8.52
C LEU A 296 6.79 -20.72 9.00
N ASP A 297 8.11 -20.62 9.13
CA ASP A 297 8.92 -21.67 9.75
C ASP A 297 8.81 -21.66 11.29
N GLN A 298 9.55 -22.57 11.94
CA GLN A 298 9.58 -22.73 13.39
C GLN A 298 10.08 -21.49 14.16
N ASP A 299 10.84 -20.62 13.50
CA ASP A 299 11.37 -19.38 14.06
C ASP A 299 10.51 -18.16 13.67
N HIS A 300 9.31 -18.40 13.13
CA HIS A 300 8.37 -17.40 12.62
C HIS A 300 8.92 -16.55 11.47
N ARG A 301 9.85 -17.11 10.68
CA ARG A 301 10.42 -16.47 9.50
C ARG A 301 9.79 -17.00 8.22
N SER A 302 9.85 -16.20 7.17
CA SER A 302 9.59 -16.67 5.81
C SER A 302 10.71 -17.64 5.38
N PRO A 303 10.42 -18.91 5.08
CA PRO A 303 11.39 -19.80 4.43
C PRO A 303 11.76 -19.35 3.01
N TRP A 304 11.02 -18.42 2.42
CA TRP A 304 11.31 -17.85 1.12
C TRP A 304 12.17 -16.59 1.26
N ALA A 305 13.47 -16.77 1.03
CA ALA A 305 14.47 -15.72 1.19
C ALA A 305 14.43 -14.69 0.06
N LEU A 306 14.73 -13.44 0.41
CA LEU A 306 15.24 -12.47 -0.55
C LEU A 306 16.75 -12.66 -0.68
N LYS A 307 17.19 -13.00 -1.89
CA LYS A 307 18.61 -13.21 -2.19
C LYS A 307 19.23 -11.91 -2.67
N ILE A 308 20.35 -11.50 -2.08
CA ILE A 308 21.13 -10.34 -2.49
C ILE A 308 22.56 -10.79 -2.81
N ARG A 309 23.09 -10.30 -3.93
CA ARG A 309 24.53 -10.39 -4.22
C ARG A 309 25.21 -9.16 -3.64
N GLY A 310 25.98 -9.36 -2.57
CA GLY A 310 26.74 -8.29 -1.90
C GLY A 310 27.88 -7.76 -2.77
N ARG A 311 28.44 -6.62 -2.38
CA ARG A 311 29.57 -5.98 -3.09
C ARG A 311 30.83 -6.84 -3.16
N ASP A 312 31.02 -7.70 -2.17
CA ASP A 312 32.11 -8.68 -2.11
C ASP A 312 31.84 -9.93 -2.98
N GLY A 313 30.71 -9.96 -3.70
CA GLY A 313 30.27 -11.06 -4.54
C GLY A 313 29.58 -12.20 -3.79
N ARG A 314 29.50 -12.16 -2.45
CA ARG A 314 28.83 -13.19 -1.65
C ARG A 314 27.33 -13.14 -1.85
N LEU A 315 26.72 -14.31 -1.77
CA LEU A 315 25.28 -14.48 -1.81
C LEU A 315 24.74 -14.44 -0.37
N HIS A 316 23.85 -13.48 -0.10
CA HIS A 316 23.12 -13.37 1.16
C HIS A 316 21.68 -13.82 0.94
N ALA A 317 21.21 -14.76 1.76
CA ALA A 317 19.80 -15.17 1.81
C ALA A 317 19.15 -14.54 3.05
N VAL A 318 18.28 -13.56 2.84
CA VAL A 318 17.61 -12.82 3.92
C VAL A 318 16.22 -13.42 4.14
N HIS A 319 16.04 -14.09 5.27
CA HIS A 319 14.77 -14.65 5.72
C HIS A 319 14.11 -13.70 6.72
N GLN A 320 13.07 -12.98 6.28
CA GLN A 320 12.40 -11.96 7.09
C GLN A 320 11.30 -12.56 7.98
N CYS A 321 11.17 -12.07 9.21
CA CYS A 321 9.93 -12.14 9.99
C CYS A 321 8.89 -11.16 9.42
N LEU A 322 7.61 -11.35 9.77
CA LEU A 322 6.59 -10.32 9.51
C LEU A 322 6.98 -9.01 10.20
N GLY A 323 6.96 -7.90 9.46
CA GLY A 323 7.35 -6.58 9.94
C GLY A 323 8.84 -6.27 9.83
N GLU A 324 9.69 -7.26 9.55
CA GLU A 324 11.10 -6.99 9.22
C GLU A 324 11.20 -6.44 7.80
N ALA A 325 12.04 -5.43 7.63
CA ALA A 325 12.35 -4.85 6.34
C ALA A 325 13.82 -5.04 5.96
N LEU A 326 14.11 -4.91 4.68
CA LEU A 326 15.46 -4.85 4.16
C LEU A 326 15.57 -3.57 3.33
N ILE A 327 16.54 -2.72 3.64
CA ILE A 327 16.92 -1.60 2.79
C ILE A 327 18.17 -1.98 2.00
N PHE A 328 18.16 -1.69 0.70
CA PHE A 328 19.30 -1.95 -0.17
C PHE A 328 19.40 -0.92 -1.29
N LYS A 329 20.59 -0.79 -1.86
CA LYS A 329 20.83 0.04 -3.03
C LYS A 329 20.32 -0.66 -4.28
N GLY A 330 19.10 -0.31 -4.71
CA GLY A 330 18.36 -1.02 -5.75
C GLY A 330 19.09 -1.06 -7.10
N ARG A 331 19.70 0.05 -7.48
CA ARG A 331 20.45 0.18 -8.76
C ARG A 331 21.82 -0.48 -8.74
N GLU A 332 22.30 -0.86 -7.56
CA GLU A 332 23.66 -1.37 -7.37
C GLU A 332 23.65 -2.89 -7.14
N LEU A 333 22.79 -3.37 -6.24
CA LEU A 333 22.81 -4.75 -5.77
C LEU A 333 21.81 -5.62 -6.56
N GLN A 334 22.34 -6.66 -7.19
CA GLN A 334 21.50 -7.70 -7.81
C GLN A 334 20.74 -8.46 -6.73
N HIS A 335 19.45 -8.70 -6.97
CA HIS A 335 18.61 -9.44 -6.05
C HIS A 335 17.58 -10.31 -6.78
N SER A 336 17.07 -11.33 -6.08
CA SER A 336 16.09 -12.28 -6.59
C SER A 336 15.33 -12.99 -5.47
N ARG A 337 14.27 -13.69 -5.84
CA ARG A 337 13.63 -14.73 -5.04
C ARG A 337 13.41 -15.95 -5.92
N ASP A 338 13.55 -17.14 -5.34
CA ASP A 338 13.21 -18.38 -6.04
C ASP A 338 11.71 -18.45 -6.35
N VAL A 339 11.28 -19.48 -7.06
CA VAL A 339 9.85 -19.77 -7.21
C VAL A 339 9.24 -20.04 -5.83
N LEU A 340 8.16 -19.32 -5.51
CA LEU A 340 7.43 -19.46 -4.27
C LEU A 340 6.80 -20.87 -4.22
N PRO A 341 7.05 -21.66 -3.15
CA PRO A 341 6.58 -23.03 -3.08
C PRO A 341 5.05 -23.19 -3.13
N GLY A 342 4.59 -24.38 -3.52
CA GLY A 342 3.17 -24.73 -3.50
C GLY A 342 2.57 -24.62 -2.10
N GLY A 343 1.39 -24.02 -1.98
CA GLY A 343 0.72 -23.76 -0.70
C GLY A 343 1.25 -22.55 0.07
N HIS A 344 2.25 -21.83 -0.46
CA HIS A 344 2.79 -20.62 0.16
C HIS A 344 2.18 -19.36 -0.45
N ARG A 345 2.15 -18.29 0.35
CA ARG A 345 1.84 -16.93 -0.09
C ARG A 345 2.80 -15.93 0.54
N SER A 346 2.99 -14.79 -0.09
CA SER A 346 3.85 -13.72 0.42
C SER A 346 3.35 -12.36 -0.04
N THR A 347 3.28 -11.38 0.87
CA THR A 347 3.02 -9.98 0.50
C THR A 347 4.12 -9.08 1.03
N SER A 348 4.68 -8.25 0.14
CA SER A 348 5.66 -7.25 0.48
C SER A 348 5.25 -5.87 -0.02
N ILE A 349 5.55 -4.84 0.74
CA ILE A 349 5.50 -3.44 0.29
C ILE A 349 6.93 -3.00 0.02
N LEU A 350 7.15 -2.41 -1.15
CA LEU A 350 8.39 -1.78 -1.54
C LEU A 350 8.22 -0.27 -1.48
N PHE A 351 9.18 0.41 -0.86
CA PHE A 351 9.26 1.86 -0.81
C PHE A 351 10.56 2.28 -1.50
N HIS A 352 10.44 3.02 -2.61
CA HIS A 352 11.57 3.41 -3.43
C HIS A 352 11.89 4.89 -3.21
N PHE A 353 13.18 5.18 -3.08
CA PHE A 353 13.71 6.51 -2.90
C PHE A 353 14.82 6.77 -3.91
N VAL A 354 15.05 8.05 -4.17
CA VAL A 354 16.17 8.52 -4.98
C VAL A 354 16.88 9.64 -4.25
N ASP A 355 18.10 9.94 -4.70
CA ASP A 355 18.81 11.14 -4.27
C ASP A 355 17.96 12.40 -4.62
N ASP A 356 18.08 13.44 -3.79
CA ASP A 356 17.29 14.68 -3.93
C ASP A 356 17.52 15.36 -5.30
N ASP A 357 18.73 15.21 -5.85
CA ASP A 357 19.15 15.72 -7.16
C ASP A 357 18.81 14.79 -8.34
N TYR A 358 18.07 13.70 -8.12
CA TYR A 358 17.61 12.86 -9.22
C TYR A 358 16.61 13.63 -10.12
N HIS A 359 16.96 13.76 -11.40
CA HIS A 359 16.17 14.46 -12.43
C HIS A 359 15.51 13.54 -13.45
N GLY A 360 15.57 12.22 -13.26
CA GLY A 360 14.91 11.25 -14.14
C GLY A 360 13.39 11.21 -13.96
N VAL A 361 12.74 10.41 -14.80
CA VAL A 361 11.28 10.23 -14.76
C VAL A 361 10.90 9.36 -13.55
N MET A 362 10.05 9.89 -12.67
CA MET A 362 9.40 9.12 -11.60
C MET A 362 8.23 8.31 -12.18
N GLN A 363 7.91 7.17 -11.56
CA GLN A 363 6.80 6.31 -11.96
C GLN A 363 5.52 6.56 -11.16
#